data_AF-I6B1A7-F1
#
_entry.id   AF-I6B1A7-F1
#
_cell.length_a   1.000
_cell.length_b   1.000
_cell.length_c   1.000
_cell.angle_alpha   90.00
_cell.angle_beta   90.00
_cell.angle_gamma   90.00
#
_symmetry.space_group_name_H-M   'P 1'
#
loop_
_entity.id
_entity.type
_entity.pdbx_description
1 polymer ?
#
loop_
_entity_poly.entity_id
_entity_poly.type
_entity_poly.pdbx_seq_one_letter_code
_entity_poly.pdbx_strand_id
1 'polypeptide(L)'
;MSNSPNPGQPAVPSAAGAFVYDTRYVEAAVNHRHRVLGRVLAPYSFWHILLLETVQSPLLLDKPVTPQALWQAVHICSSRWNPGFVAPDMVQPSRLRWQWLTTRYRLVVEINKFHEYLRDHDSGPRCELRSDKKLVSCGAHDVDGNFETVCYLQLKGLSPGEAWNMPVGMARWYSAVYSRLEGADLQFRTPVDDMHLERLRRQVAVDGSAKANGKR
;
A
#
# COMPACT_ATOMS: atom_id res chain seq x y z
N MET A 1 -19.16 -5.02 47.16
CA MET A 1 -18.77 -3.64 46.81
C MET A 1 -18.75 -3.54 45.29
N SER A 2 -19.87 -3.06 44.72
CA SER A 2 -20.10 -2.93 43.29
C SER A 2 -19.59 -1.57 42.82
N ASN A 3 -18.57 -1.56 41.96
CA ASN A 3 -18.08 -0.33 41.34
C ASN A 3 -19.08 0.14 40.28
N SER A 4 -19.80 1.21 40.57
CA SER A 4 -20.65 1.90 39.61
C SER A 4 -19.78 2.61 38.55
N PRO A 5 -20.12 2.50 37.26
CA PRO A 5 -19.37 3.16 36.19
C PRO A 5 -19.54 4.69 36.21
N ASN A 6 -18.48 5.38 35.81
CA ASN A 6 -18.32 6.83 35.85
C ASN A 6 -19.22 7.51 34.80
N PRO A 7 -20.11 8.46 35.14
CA PRO A 7 -21.19 8.97 34.27
C PRO A 7 -20.76 9.93 33.15
N GLY A 8 -19.51 9.85 32.68
CA GLY A 8 -18.96 10.75 31.63
C GLY A 8 -18.27 10.03 30.47
N GLN A 9 -18.25 8.69 30.43
CA GLN A 9 -17.69 7.97 29.29
C GLN A 9 -18.75 7.84 28.19
N PRO A 10 -18.48 8.32 26.95
CA PRO A 10 -19.37 8.05 25.82
C PRO A 10 -19.46 6.54 25.65
N ALA A 11 -20.69 6.01 25.61
CA ALA A 11 -20.96 4.60 25.47
C ALA A 11 -20.16 4.05 24.27
N VAL A 12 -19.26 3.10 24.53
CA VAL A 12 -18.62 2.35 23.44
C VAL A 12 -19.75 1.60 22.75
N PRO A 13 -20.03 1.87 21.46
CA PRO A 13 -21.10 1.17 20.77
C PRO A 13 -20.84 -0.33 20.88
N SER A 14 -21.80 -1.05 21.45
CA SER A 14 -21.79 -2.50 21.58
C SER A 14 -21.56 -3.10 20.19
N ALA A 15 -20.39 -3.73 20.00
CA ALA A 15 -19.94 -4.31 18.73
C ALA A 15 -20.67 -5.61 18.37
N ALA A 16 -21.97 -5.71 18.68
CA ALA A 16 -22.82 -6.81 18.29
C ALA A 16 -23.46 -6.50 16.93
N GLY A 17 -22.76 -6.83 15.83
CA GLY A 17 -23.40 -6.96 14.51
C GLY A 17 -22.73 -6.29 13.31
N ALA A 18 -21.65 -5.53 13.47
CA ALA A 18 -20.92 -5.02 12.32
C ALA A 18 -19.95 -6.10 11.80
N PHE A 19 -20.08 -6.51 10.53
CA PHE A 19 -19.07 -7.34 9.88
C PHE A 19 -17.70 -6.66 9.96
N VAL A 20 -16.80 -7.16 10.81
CA VAL A 20 -15.46 -6.61 11.05
C VAL A 20 -14.49 -7.20 10.02
N TYR A 21 -14.73 -6.95 8.73
CA TYR A 21 -13.69 -7.20 7.74
C TYR A 21 -12.66 -6.07 7.80
N ASP A 22 -11.37 -6.41 7.69
CA ASP A 22 -10.33 -5.41 7.55
C ASP A 22 -10.52 -4.70 6.21
N THR A 23 -10.83 -3.40 6.24
CA THR A 23 -11.09 -2.63 5.01
C THR A 23 -9.90 -2.66 4.06
N ARG A 24 -8.67 -2.76 4.57
CA ARG A 24 -7.46 -2.88 3.74
C ARG A 24 -7.40 -4.21 3.00
N TYR A 25 -7.87 -5.29 3.62
CA TYR A 25 -7.98 -6.58 2.94
C TYR A 25 -9.02 -6.51 1.82
N VAL A 26 -10.18 -5.90 2.10
CA VAL A 26 -11.23 -5.73 1.08
C VAL A 26 -10.74 -4.85 -0.07
N GLU A 27 -10.07 -3.73 0.21
CA GLU A 27 -9.46 -2.86 -0.79
C GLU A 27 -8.42 -3.63 -1.63
N ALA A 28 -7.49 -4.34 -0.98
CA ALA A 28 -6.50 -5.15 -1.68
C ALA A 28 -7.10 -6.26 -2.55
N ALA A 29 -8.15 -6.94 -2.07
CA ALA A 29 -8.77 -8.07 -2.76
C ALA A 29 -9.74 -7.65 -3.87
N VAL A 30 -10.48 -6.56 -3.65
CA VAL A 30 -11.58 -6.11 -4.53
C VAL A 30 -11.25 -4.74 -5.11
N ASN A 31 -10.08 -4.63 -5.75
CA ASN A 31 -9.66 -3.39 -6.38
C ASN A 31 -10.63 -2.94 -7.48
N HIS A 32 -10.88 -1.64 -7.54
CA HIS A 32 -11.61 -1.03 -8.64
C HIS A 32 -10.77 -0.99 -9.92
N ARG A 33 -11.43 -0.92 -11.08
CA ARG A 33 -10.72 -0.71 -12.36
C ARG A 33 -10.33 0.76 -12.50
N HIS A 34 -9.04 1.05 -12.57
CA HIS A 34 -8.55 2.41 -12.77
C HIS A 34 -8.32 2.72 -14.25
N ARG A 35 -8.58 3.98 -14.62
CA ARG A 35 -8.36 4.49 -15.97
C ARG A 35 -7.62 5.82 -15.91
N VAL A 36 -6.43 5.87 -16.51
CA VAL A 36 -5.56 7.06 -16.54
C VAL A 36 -5.16 7.33 -17.99
N LEU A 37 -5.25 8.59 -18.42
CA LEU A 37 -5.07 9.01 -19.82
C LEU A 37 -5.94 8.21 -20.81
N GLY A 38 -7.11 7.75 -20.35
CA GLY A 38 -8.01 6.91 -21.15
C GLY A 38 -7.53 5.47 -21.38
N ARG A 39 -6.51 5.01 -20.65
CA ARG A 39 -6.05 3.61 -20.68
C ARG A 39 -6.44 2.90 -19.39
N VAL A 40 -6.92 1.66 -19.51
CA VAL A 40 -7.25 0.81 -18.35
C VAL A 40 -5.94 0.23 -17.82
N LEU A 41 -5.70 0.41 -16.52
CA LEU A 41 -4.51 -0.12 -15.86
C LEU A 41 -4.77 -1.57 -15.41
N ALA A 42 -3.71 -2.39 -15.44
CA ALA A 42 -3.71 -3.68 -14.76
C ALA A 42 -3.59 -3.45 -13.24
N PRO A 43 -3.90 -4.44 -12.39
CA PRO A 43 -3.66 -4.30 -10.96
C PRO A 43 -2.18 -3.99 -10.66
N TYR A 44 -1.93 -3.06 -9.75
CA TYR A 44 -0.55 -2.67 -9.40
C TYR A 44 0.17 -3.84 -8.73
N SER A 45 1.29 -4.27 -9.30
CA SER A 45 2.01 -5.49 -8.91
C SER A 45 3.50 -5.20 -8.75
N PHE A 46 4.25 -6.16 -8.20
CA PHE A 46 5.71 -6.01 -8.06
C PHE A 46 6.44 -5.84 -9.39
N TRP A 47 5.87 -6.39 -10.47
CA TRP A 47 6.39 -6.15 -11.81
C TRP A 47 6.34 -4.67 -12.19
N HIS A 48 5.23 -4.01 -11.88
CA HIS A 48 5.08 -2.58 -12.12
C HIS A 48 6.04 -1.75 -11.26
N ILE A 49 6.23 -2.13 -9.98
CA ILE A 49 7.21 -1.48 -9.09
C ILE A 49 8.60 -1.55 -9.73
N LEU A 50 9.08 -2.75 -10.06
CA LEU A 50 10.41 -2.97 -10.64
C LEU A 50 10.64 -2.10 -11.89
N LEU A 51 9.67 -2.09 -12.82
CA LEU A 51 9.79 -1.29 -14.04
C LEU A 51 9.76 0.22 -13.76
N LEU A 52 8.91 0.69 -12.84
CA LEU A 52 8.83 2.11 -12.48
C LEU A 52 10.11 2.58 -11.77
N GLU A 53 10.71 1.75 -10.92
CA GLU A 53 11.99 2.01 -10.25
C GLU A 53 13.14 2.06 -11.25
N THR A 54 13.15 1.14 -12.23
CA THR A 54 14.18 1.07 -13.27
C THR A 54 14.22 2.35 -14.12
N VAL A 55 13.06 2.93 -14.43
CA VAL A 55 12.96 4.22 -15.16
C VAL A 55 13.03 5.44 -14.23
N GLN A 56 13.27 5.23 -12.92
CA GLN A 56 13.30 6.26 -11.89
C GLN A 56 12.07 7.18 -11.95
N SER A 57 10.88 6.58 -12.05
CA SER A 57 9.64 7.31 -12.28
C SER A 57 9.45 8.42 -11.23
N PRO A 58 9.24 9.69 -11.63
CA PRO A 58 9.05 10.79 -10.68
C PRO A 58 7.79 10.62 -9.82
N LEU A 59 6.84 9.77 -10.26
CA LEU A 59 5.64 9.41 -9.52
C LEU A 59 5.91 8.56 -8.26
N LEU A 60 7.07 7.89 -8.18
CA LEU A 60 7.50 7.15 -6.98
C LEU A 60 8.44 7.97 -6.09
N LEU A 61 9.11 8.99 -6.66
CA LEU A 61 10.17 9.75 -6.00
C LEU A 61 9.70 11.12 -5.48
N ASP A 62 8.39 11.38 -5.47
CA ASP A 62 7.80 12.69 -5.12
C ASP A 62 8.44 13.86 -5.87
N LYS A 63 8.85 13.63 -7.13
CA LYS A 63 9.45 14.64 -8.01
C LYS A 63 8.38 15.29 -8.90
N PRO A 64 8.64 16.49 -9.45
CA PRO A 64 7.75 17.10 -10.43
C PRO A 64 7.43 16.15 -11.60
N VAL A 65 6.15 15.83 -11.76
CA VAL A 65 5.70 14.87 -12.78
C VAL A 65 5.46 15.60 -14.10
N THR A 66 6.25 15.27 -15.10
CA THR A 66 5.99 15.71 -16.48
C THR A 66 4.88 14.85 -17.10
N PRO A 67 4.15 15.33 -18.12
CA PRO A 67 3.19 14.48 -18.79
C PRO A 67 3.86 13.22 -19.36
N GLN A 68 5.13 13.31 -19.80
CA GLN A 68 5.85 12.18 -20.41
C GLN A 68 6.07 11.07 -19.38
N ALA A 69 6.47 11.44 -18.17
CA ALA A 69 6.63 10.49 -17.08
C ALA A 69 5.30 9.81 -16.73
N LEU A 70 4.19 10.55 -16.69
CA LEU A 70 2.86 9.97 -16.47
C LEU A 70 2.49 8.99 -17.59
N TRP A 71 2.74 9.33 -18.85
CA TRP A 71 2.46 8.43 -19.97
C TRP A 71 3.29 7.14 -19.90
N GLN A 72 4.58 7.23 -19.55
CA GLN A 72 5.46 6.07 -19.36
C GLN A 72 4.95 5.19 -18.22
N ALA A 73 4.60 5.78 -17.07
CA ALA A 73 4.08 5.05 -15.93
C ALA A 73 2.74 4.35 -16.25
N VAL A 74 1.83 5.03 -16.95
CA VAL A 74 0.58 4.44 -17.45
C VAL A 74 0.86 3.29 -18.42
N HIS A 75 1.87 3.41 -19.28
CA HIS A 75 2.24 2.35 -20.20
C HIS A 75 2.76 1.12 -19.46
N ILE A 76 3.65 1.30 -18.48
CA ILE A 76 4.18 0.26 -17.60
C ILE A 76 3.03 -0.44 -16.86
N CYS A 77 2.19 0.33 -16.15
CA CYS A 77 1.08 -0.19 -15.33
C CYS A 77 -0.10 -0.74 -16.14
N SER A 78 -0.05 -0.69 -17.47
CA SER A 78 -1.01 -1.36 -18.34
C SER A 78 -0.48 -2.69 -18.89
N SER A 79 0.78 -3.03 -18.60
CA SER A 79 1.40 -4.27 -19.03
C SER A 79 1.18 -5.39 -18.00
N ARG A 80 1.62 -6.60 -18.32
CA ARG A 80 1.68 -7.72 -17.39
C ARG A 80 3.02 -8.40 -17.57
N TRP A 81 3.54 -8.97 -16.48
CA TRP A 81 4.75 -9.77 -16.53
C TRP A 81 4.55 -10.94 -17.51
N ASN A 82 5.58 -11.19 -18.32
CA ASN A 82 5.70 -12.40 -19.14
C ASN A 82 7.17 -12.87 -19.14
N PRO A 83 7.44 -14.17 -19.34
CA PRO A 83 8.78 -14.73 -19.21
C PRO A 83 9.78 -14.32 -20.31
N GLY A 84 9.34 -13.64 -21.37
CA GLY A 84 10.18 -13.18 -22.47
C GLY A 84 10.27 -11.65 -22.55
N PHE A 85 9.91 -10.95 -21.47
CA PHE A 85 9.60 -9.53 -21.57
C PHE A 85 10.86 -8.69 -21.78
N VAL A 86 10.85 -7.91 -22.85
CA VAL A 86 11.75 -6.78 -23.06
C VAL A 86 11.03 -5.55 -22.52
N ALA A 87 11.72 -4.72 -21.71
CA ALA A 87 11.17 -3.48 -21.17
C ALA A 87 10.36 -2.75 -22.26
N PRO A 88 9.17 -2.21 -21.93
CA PRO A 88 8.30 -1.63 -22.95
C PRO A 88 9.08 -0.54 -23.68
N ASP A 89 8.89 -0.40 -24.99
CA ASP A 89 9.56 0.67 -25.71
C ASP A 89 9.12 2.03 -25.14
N MET A 90 10.08 2.71 -24.50
CA MET A 90 9.89 4.00 -23.85
C MET A 90 9.99 5.17 -24.84
N VAL A 91 10.15 4.87 -26.14
CA VAL A 91 10.15 5.88 -27.20
C VAL A 91 8.91 6.75 -27.09
N GLN A 92 9.14 8.06 -27.10
CA GLN A 92 8.08 9.04 -26.98
C GLN A 92 7.01 8.81 -28.05
N PRO A 93 5.72 8.98 -27.69
CA PRO A 93 4.67 9.00 -28.69
C PRO A 93 4.95 10.10 -29.73
N SER A 94 4.47 9.89 -30.96
CA SER A 94 4.61 10.88 -32.03
C SER A 94 4.11 12.26 -31.58
N ARG A 95 4.72 13.34 -32.09
CA ARG A 95 4.38 14.74 -31.71
C ARG A 95 2.88 15.02 -31.75
N LEU A 96 2.18 14.50 -32.76
CA LEU A 96 0.73 14.63 -32.91
C LEU A 96 -0.05 13.92 -31.79
N ARG A 97 0.32 12.68 -31.48
CA ARG A 97 -0.29 11.93 -30.37
C ARG A 97 0.00 12.60 -29.03
N TRP A 98 1.19 13.19 -28.89
CA TRP A 98 1.59 13.94 -27.72
C TRP A 98 0.73 15.20 -27.51
N GLN A 99 0.62 16.02 -28.55
CA GLN A 99 -0.20 17.22 -28.54
C GLN A 99 -1.67 16.90 -28.26
N TRP A 100 -2.19 15.81 -28.82
CA TRP A 100 -3.56 15.37 -28.54
C TRP A 100 -3.76 14.99 -27.07
N LEU A 101 -2.83 14.25 -26.48
CA LEU A 101 -2.90 13.85 -25.07
C LEU A 101 -2.87 15.07 -24.13
N THR A 102 -1.94 16.00 -24.37
CA THR A 102 -1.79 17.21 -23.52
C THR A 102 -2.96 18.17 -23.66
N THR A 103 -3.64 18.20 -24.81
CA THR A 103 -4.82 19.05 -25.02
C THR A 103 -6.09 18.43 -24.42
N ARG A 104 -6.21 17.10 -24.46
CA ARG A 104 -7.43 16.39 -24.03
C ARG A 104 -7.51 16.19 -22.52
N TYR A 105 -6.39 15.98 -21.84
CA TYR A 105 -6.36 15.59 -20.44
C TYR A 105 -5.71 16.66 -19.57
N ARG A 106 -6.36 16.97 -18.44
CA ARG A 106 -5.78 17.85 -17.42
C ARG A 106 -4.76 17.05 -16.60
N LEU A 107 -3.48 17.36 -16.77
CA LEU A 107 -2.36 16.62 -16.17
C LEU A 107 -2.56 16.35 -14.66
N VAL A 108 -2.89 17.39 -13.89
CA VAL A 108 -3.09 17.28 -12.43
C VAL A 108 -4.17 16.25 -12.07
N VAL A 109 -5.27 16.21 -12.82
CA VAL A 109 -6.36 15.26 -12.57
C VAL A 109 -5.90 13.83 -12.85
N GLU A 110 -5.15 13.62 -13.91
CA GLU A 110 -4.66 12.29 -14.28
C GLU A 110 -3.55 11.80 -13.35
N ILE A 111 -2.72 12.71 -12.81
CA ILE A 111 -1.75 12.39 -11.75
C ILE A 111 -2.49 11.90 -10.49
N ASN A 112 -3.54 12.61 -10.05
CA ASN A 112 -4.30 12.20 -8.88
C ASN A 112 -4.95 10.82 -9.05
N LYS A 113 -5.54 10.55 -10.23
CA LYS A 113 -6.08 9.22 -10.56
C LYS A 113 -5.02 8.12 -10.49
N PHE A 114 -3.79 8.43 -10.92
CA PHE A 114 -2.67 7.49 -10.85
C PHE A 114 -2.24 7.23 -9.39
N HIS A 115 -2.19 8.27 -8.54
CA HIS A 115 -1.91 8.08 -7.12
C HIS A 115 -3.00 7.30 -6.39
N GLU A 116 -4.28 7.53 -6.70
CA GLU A 116 -5.40 6.72 -6.20
C GLU A 116 -5.22 5.25 -6.60
N TYR A 117 -4.89 4.99 -7.86
CA TYR A 117 -4.57 3.64 -8.34
C TYR A 117 -3.45 2.96 -7.52
N LEU A 118 -2.34 3.66 -7.26
CA LEU A 118 -1.25 3.12 -6.46
C LEU A 118 -1.69 2.83 -5.02
N ARG A 119 -2.37 3.79 -4.39
CA ARG A 119 -2.82 3.68 -3.00
C ARG A 119 -3.77 2.50 -2.80
N ASP A 120 -4.77 2.36 -3.67
CA ASP A 120 -5.81 1.35 -3.52
C ASP A 120 -5.21 -0.07 -3.61
N HIS A 121 -4.27 -0.28 -4.53
CA HIS A 121 -3.59 -1.58 -4.70
C HIS A 121 -2.46 -1.83 -3.70
N ASP A 122 -1.94 -0.81 -3.01
CA ASP A 122 -0.90 -0.95 -1.98
C ASP A 122 -1.46 -1.12 -0.56
N SER A 123 -2.71 -1.58 -0.45
CA SER A 123 -3.45 -1.78 0.81
C SER A 123 -3.01 -3.05 1.57
N GLY A 124 -1.74 -3.13 1.94
CA GLY A 124 -1.19 -4.25 2.71
C GLY A 124 -1.65 -4.30 4.18
N PRO A 125 -1.45 -5.44 4.86
CA PRO A 125 -1.72 -5.55 6.29
C PRO A 125 -0.80 -4.65 7.10
N ARG A 126 -1.32 -4.09 8.21
CA ARG A 126 -0.47 -3.51 9.25
C ARG A 126 -0.20 -4.56 10.31
N CYS A 127 1.03 -4.99 10.39
CA CYS A 127 1.48 -5.94 11.39
C CYS A 127 2.34 -5.21 12.43
N GLU A 128 2.11 -5.50 13.70
CA GLU A 128 3.07 -5.23 14.77
C GLU A 128 3.79 -6.53 15.10
N LEU A 129 5.12 -6.47 15.17
CA LEU A 129 5.86 -7.56 15.78
C LEU A 129 5.65 -7.47 17.28
N ARG A 130 5.03 -8.49 17.85
CA ARG A 130 4.97 -8.67 19.30
C ARG A 130 6.34 -9.12 19.75
N SER A 131 7.19 -8.20 20.22
CA SER A 131 8.36 -8.66 20.96
C SER A 131 8.94 -7.65 21.94
N ASP A 132 8.89 -8.05 23.22
CA ASP A 132 9.91 -7.72 24.22
C ASP A 132 11.25 -8.42 23.94
N LYS A 133 11.24 -9.43 23.04
CA LYS A 133 12.47 -9.96 22.46
C LYS A 133 12.97 -8.92 21.46
N LYS A 134 14.08 -8.25 21.77
CA LYS A 134 14.85 -7.53 20.74
C LYS A 134 14.94 -8.46 19.54
N LEU A 135 14.21 -8.16 18.46
CA LEU A 135 14.61 -8.74 17.20
C LEU A 135 16.04 -8.31 17.05
N VAL A 136 16.90 -9.30 16.84
CA VAL A 136 18.06 -9.08 16.02
C VAL A 136 17.47 -8.44 14.78
N SER A 137 17.54 -7.11 14.69
CA SER A 137 17.42 -6.38 13.45
C SER A 137 18.27 -7.19 12.50
N CYS A 138 17.65 -8.03 11.65
CA CYS A 138 18.36 -8.61 10.53
C CYS A 138 19.00 -7.40 9.88
N GLY A 139 20.34 -7.32 10.00
CA GLY A 139 21.09 -6.16 9.54
C GLY A 139 20.66 -5.87 8.11
N ALA A 140 20.57 -4.58 7.77
CA ALA A 140 20.36 -4.04 6.43
C ALA A 140 19.96 -5.12 5.41
N HIS A 141 18.65 -5.28 5.15
CA HIS A 141 18.16 -6.28 4.18
C HIS A 141 19.09 -6.32 2.96
N ASP A 142 19.84 -7.42 2.81
CA ASP A 142 20.81 -7.59 1.73
C ASP A 142 20.10 -7.69 0.36
N VAL A 143 18.77 -7.81 0.38
CA VAL A 143 17.90 -8.01 -0.77
C VAL A 143 16.70 -7.04 -0.69
N ASP A 144 16.22 -6.62 -1.85
CA ASP A 144 15.01 -5.81 -1.96
C ASP A 144 13.77 -6.58 -1.45
N GLY A 145 12.99 -5.94 -0.56
CA GLY A 145 11.85 -6.59 0.09
C GLY A 145 10.69 -6.96 -0.86
N ASN A 146 10.54 -6.28 -2.00
CA ASN A 146 9.56 -6.66 -3.01
C ASN A 146 9.99 -7.96 -3.70
N PHE A 147 11.29 -8.09 -4.01
CA PHE A 147 11.83 -9.32 -4.58
C PHE A 147 11.77 -10.49 -3.59
N GLU A 148 12.11 -10.27 -2.32
CA GLU A 148 11.94 -11.28 -1.25
C GLU A 148 10.49 -11.80 -1.20
N THR A 149 9.52 -10.89 -1.28
CA THR A 149 8.10 -11.25 -1.28
C THR A 149 7.72 -12.12 -2.48
N VAL A 150 8.19 -11.77 -3.68
CA VAL A 150 7.93 -12.56 -4.91
C VAL A 150 8.52 -13.96 -4.78
N CYS A 151 9.77 -14.07 -4.32
CA CYS A 151 10.44 -15.36 -4.10
C CYS A 151 9.70 -16.20 -3.05
N TYR A 152 9.25 -15.57 -1.97
CA TYR A 152 8.48 -16.25 -0.93
C TYR A 152 7.15 -16.81 -1.46
N LEU A 153 6.41 -16.05 -2.28
CA LEU A 153 5.19 -16.53 -2.90
C LEU A 153 5.44 -17.71 -3.86
N GLN A 154 6.53 -17.67 -4.62
CA GLN A 154 6.91 -18.80 -5.48
C GLN A 154 7.27 -20.05 -4.68
N LEU A 155 7.97 -19.89 -3.55
CA LEU A 155 8.23 -20.98 -2.61
C LEU A 155 6.94 -21.60 -2.07
N LYS A 156 5.86 -20.82 -1.99
CA LYS A 156 4.50 -21.28 -1.63
C LYS A 156 3.71 -21.90 -2.79
N GLY A 157 4.36 -22.11 -3.94
CA GLY A 157 3.79 -22.84 -5.07
C GLY A 157 3.14 -21.97 -6.13
N LEU A 158 3.21 -20.64 -6.04
CA LEU A 158 2.76 -19.77 -7.11
C LEU A 158 3.75 -19.81 -8.28
N SER A 159 3.24 -19.82 -9.50
CA SER A 159 4.10 -19.64 -10.67
C SER A 159 4.75 -18.25 -10.65
N PRO A 160 5.90 -18.06 -11.32
CA PRO A 160 6.52 -16.74 -11.43
C PRO A 160 5.56 -15.67 -11.97
N GLY A 161 4.71 -16.05 -12.94
CA GLY A 161 3.74 -15.11 -13.51
C GLY A 161 2.63 -14.72 -12.57
N GLU A 162 2.17 -15.63 -11.70
CA GLU A 162 1.20 -15.29 -10.65
C GLU A 162 1.84 -14.39 -9.60
N ALA A 163 3.05 -14.71 -9.13
CA ALA A 163 3.74 -13.93 -8.11
C ALA A 163 4.07 -12.50 -8.58
N TRP A 164 4.58 -12.33 -9.80
CA TRP A 164 4.93 -11.01 -10.36
C TRP A 164 3.72 -10.14 -10.75
N ASN A 165 2.60 -10.76 -11.16
CA ASN A 165 1.37 -10.05 -11.52
C ASN A 165 0.39 -9.91 -10.35
N MET A 166 0.68 -10.49 -9.18
CA MET A 166 -0.16 -10.36 -8.00
C MET A 166 -0.22 -8.90 -7.54
N PRO A 167 -1.42 -8.37 -7.21
CA PRO A 167 -1.54 -7.05 -6.62
C PRO A 167 -0.68 -6.91 -5.35
N VAL A 168 0.06 -5.82 -5.21
CA VAL A 168 1.04 -5.63 -4.12
C VAL A 168 0.40 -5.82 -2.74
N GLY A 169 -0.74 -5.19 -2.50
CA GLY A 169 -1.49 -5.33 -1.24
C GLY A 169 -1.85 -6.79 -0.95
N MET A 170 -2.36 -7.53 -1.95
CA MET A 170 -2.70 -8.95 -1.80
C MET A 170 -1.47 -9.81 -1.53
N ALA A 171 -0.38 -9.55 -2.22
CA ALA A 171 0.86 -10.27 -1.97
C ALA A 171 1.38 -10.06 -0.55
N ARG A 172 1.35 -8.82 -0.05
CA ARG A 172 1.71 -8.50 1.33
C ARG A 172 0.79 -9.21 2.33
N TRP A 173 -0.51 -9.30 2.05
CA TRP A 173 -1.46 -10.09 2.85
C TRP A 173 -1.11 -11.57 2.88
N TYR A 174 -0.87 -12.19 1.71
CA TYR A 174 -0.47 -13.60 1.64
C TYR A 174 0.83 -13.84 2.40
N SER A 175 1.85 -13.00 2.19
CA SER A 175 3.12 -13.13 2.88
C SER A 175 2.97 -13.07 4.40
N ALA A 176 2.25 -12.07 4.91
CA ALA A 176 2.02 -11.93 6.34
C ALA A 176 1.24 -13.11 6.95
N VAL A 177 0.21 -13.60 6.24
CA VAL A 177 -0.58 -14.76 6.71
C VAL A 177 0.27 -16.03 6.70
N TYR A 178 1.02 -16.29 5.63
CA TYR A 178 1.91 -17.46 5.58
C TYR A 178 3.00 -17.39 6.66
N SER A 179 3.63 -16.23 6.87
CA SER A 179 4.62 -16.08 7.95
C SER A 179 4.01 -16.36 9.32
N ARG A 180 2.78 -15.90 9.58
CA ARG A 180 2.06 -16.22 10.83
C ARG A 180 1.77 -17.71 10.96
N LEU A 181 1.35 -18.37 9.88
CA LEU A 181 1.11 -19.82 9.87
C LEU A 181 2.39 -20.63 10.09
N GLU A 182 3.55 -20.10 9.67
CA GLU A 182 4.87 -20.66 9.94
C GLU A 182 5.41 -20.37 11.35
N GLY A 183 4.63 -19.69 12.19
CA GLY A 183 4.96 -19.44 13.59
C GLY A 183 5.58 -18.07 13.88
N ALA A 184 5.60 -17.14 12.92
CA ALA A 184 5.97 -15.76 13.21
C ALA A 184 4.94 -15.10 14.16
N ASP A 185 5.42 -14.42 15.20
CA ASP A 185 4.58 -13.69 16.16
C ASP A 185 4.11 -12.34 15.59
N LEU A 186 3.23 -12.43 14.59
CA LEU A 186 2.64 -11.29 13.91
C LEU A 186 1.26 -11.00 14.49
N GLN A 187 1.11 -9.81 15.07
CA GLN A 187 -0.20 -9.29 15.43
C GLN A 187 -0.71 -8.37 14.32
N PHE A 188 -1.74 -8.81 13.60
CA PHE A 188 -2.47 -7.95 12.68
C PHE A 188 -3.21 -6.88 13.48
N ARG A 189 -2.95 -5.61 13.19
CA ARG A 189 -3.73 -4.50 13.72
C ARG A 189 -5.01 -4.40 12.93
N THR A 190 -6.14 -4.22 13.58
CA THR A 190 -7.43 -3.92 12.95
C THR A 190 -7.67 -2.41 12.87
N PRO A 191 -8.64 -1.93 12.08
CA PRO A 191 -9.06 -0.53 12.12
C PRO A 191 -9.50 -0.06 13.52
N VAL A 192 -10.06 -0.96 14.34
CA VAL A 192 -10.45 -0.68 15.72
C VAL A 192 -9.23 -0.41 16.59
N ASP A 193 -8.15 -1.19 16.41
CA ASP A 193 -6.88 -0.98 17.10
C ASP A 193 -6.25 0.36 16.72
N ASP A 194 -6.32 0.72 15.43
CA ASP A 194 -5.84 2.02 14.94
C ASP A 194 -6.61 3.19 15.60
N MET A 195 -7.95 3.10 15.69
CA MET A 195 -8.77 4.08 16.39
C MET A 195 -8.43 4.17 17.89
N HIS A 196 -8.17 3.04 18.54
CA HIS A 196 -7.82 3.01 19.96
C HIS A 196 -6.47 3.68 20.20
N LEU A 197 -5.46 3.38 19.37
CA LEU A 197 -4.13 3.96 19.45
C LEU A 197 -4.12 5.47 19.16
N GLU A 198 -4.92 5.95 18.22
CA GLU A 198 -5.08 7.39 17.98
C GLU A 198 -5.69 8.12 19.19
N ARG A 199 -6.68 7.51 19.87
CA ARG A 199 -7.26 8.08 21.10
C ARG A 199 -6.22 8.18 22.21
N LEU A 200 -5.43 7.12 22.42
CA LEU A 200 -4.36 7.12 23.41
C LEU A 200 -3.29 8.19 23.10
N ARG A 201 -2.88 8.33 21.84
CA ARG A 201 -1.92 9.37 21.42
C ARG A 201 -2.45 10.78 21.70
N ARG A 202 -3.74 11.04 21.45
CA ARG A 202 -4.37 12.33 21.76
C ARG A 202 -4.40 12.61 23.26
N GLN A 203 -4.71 11.61 24.08
CA GLN A 203 -4.72 11.76 25.55
C GLN A 203 -3.32 12.12 26.09
N VAL A 204 -2.28 11.40 25.66
CA VAL A 204 -0.90 11.67 26.08
C VAL A 204 -0.44 13.08 25.67
N ALA A 205 -0.83 13.57 24.49
CA ALA A 205 -0.49 14.92 24.04
C ALA A 205 -1.15 16.02 24.89
N VAL A 206 -2.39 15.80 25.33
CA VAL A 206 -3.12 16.73 26.21
C VAL A 206 -2.49 16.75 27.61
N ASP A 207 -2.19 15.58 28.18
CA ASP A 207 -1.59 15.45 29.50
C ASP A 207 -0.16 16.03 29.55
N GLY A 208 0.61 15.86 28.46
CA GLY A 208 1.92 16.46 28.30
C GLY A 208 1.87 17.99 28.25
N SER A 209 0.86 18.56 27.58
CA SER A 209 0.67 20.01 27.46
C SER A 209 0.19 20.65 28.78
N ALA A 210 -0.67 19.95 29.53
CA ALA A 210 -1.11 20.40 30.85
C ALA A 210 0.04 20.46 31.87
N LYS A 211 0.94 19.46 31.86
CA LYS A 211 2.13 19.43 32.71
C LYS A 211 3.16 20.52 32.35
N ALA A 212 3.23 20.95 31.10
CA ALA A 212 4.12 22.01 30.66
C ALA A 212 3.66 23.41 31.11
N ASN A 213 2.35 23.67 31.15
CA ASN A 213 1.80 24.97 31.57
C ASN A 213 1.72 25.17 33.09
N GLY A 214 1.77 24.11 33.90
CA GLY A 214 1.71 24.18 35.37
C GLY A 214 3.03 24.47 36.09
N LYS A 215 4.12 24.75 35.36
CA LYS A 215 5.47 25.01 35.91
C LYS A 215 5.91 26.49 35.88
N ARG A 216 4.96 27.43 35.69
CA ARG A 216 5.23 28.87 35.76
C ARG A 216 4.80 29.46 37.10
#